data_AF-A0AAD5V7G1-F1
#
_entry.id   AF-A0AAD5V7G1-F1
#
_cell.length_a   1.000
_cell.length_b   1.000
_cell.length_c   1.000
_cell.angle_alpha   90.00
_cell.angle_beta   90.00
_cell.angle_gamma   90.00
#
_symmetry.space_group_name_H-M   'P 1'
#
loop_
_entity.id
_entity.type
_entity.pdbx_description
1 polymer ?
#
loop_
_entity_poly.entity_id
_entity_poly.type
_entity_poly.pdbx_seq_one_letter_code
_entity_poly.pdbx_strand_id
1 'polypeptide(L)'
;MNLQQIDPDCSKLRDDEKWKILHEFGHTLGFLHEHQSPARITELTFDDYVYKYYDYKAEWPREVTESEVTNIINEEKISNYTDFDPKSIIMYPIVASCNLERIDIPKNVELSDMDKALAMLHYPRFVPHEEASEWTIEHALDVLGVHGNTRDRILQSRCPKEIYSLFTLWNKKRIQGL
;
A
#
# COMPACT_ATOMS: atom_id res chain seq x y z
N MET A 1 -5.80 9.15 -10.59
CA MET A 1 -4.83 10.25 -10.44
C MET A 1 -5.55 11.59 -10.32
N ASN A 2 -5.59 12.16 -9.12
CA ASN A 2 -6.22 13.46 -8.84
C ASN A 2 -5.24 14.48 -8.23
N LEU A 3 -4.42 15.10 -9.07
CA LEU A 3 -3.44 16.13 -8.66
C LEU A 3 -4.03 17.56 -8.59
N GLN A 4 -5.35 17.73 -8.76
CA GLN A 4 -5.99 19.05 -8.88
C GLN A 4 -5.90 19.92 -7.62
N GLN A 5 -5.47 19.35 -6.49
CA GLN A 5 -5.44 20.01 -5.17
C GLN A 5 -4.02 20.40 -4.72
N ILE A 6 -3.02 20.27 -5.60
CA ILE A 6 -1.65 20.72 -5.32
C ILE A 6 -1.57 22.22 -5.62
N ASP A 7 -1.04 23.00 -4.69
CA ASP A 7 -0.85 24.44 -4.86
C ASP A 7 0.29 24.67 -5.87
N PRO A 8 0.09 25.50 -6.91
CA PRO A 8 1.17 25.85 -7.83
C PRO A 8 2.31 26.64 -7.17
N ASP A 9 2.13 27.21 -5.97
CA ASP A 9 3.20 27.86 -5.20
C ASP A 9 4.10 26.83 -4.49
N CYS A 10 5.23 26.50 -5.13
CA CYS A 10 6.23 25.55 -4.62
C CYS A 10 7.16 26.11 -3.52
N SER A 11 6.85 27.24 -2.87
CA SER A 11 7.76 27.84 -1.88
C SER A 11 8.01 26.95 -0.66
N LYS A 12 7.04 26.12 -0.25
CA LYS A 12 7.20 25.02 0.71
C LYS A 12 6.20 23.90 0.44
N LEU A 13 6.70 22.67 0.28
CA LEU A 13 5.85 21.50 0.11
C LEU A 13 5.11 21.17 1.42
N ARG A 14 3.77 21.24 1.40
CA ARG A 14 2.92 20.94 2.55
C ARG A 14 2.70 19.44 2.70
N ASP A 15 2.33 19.02 3.91
CA ASP A 15 2.12 17.62 4.24
C ASP A 15 0.95 16.99 3.45
N ASP A 16 -0.09 17.76 3.14
CA ASP A 16 -1.17 17.32 2.28
C ASP A 16 -0.72 17.09 0.83
N GLU A 17 0.21 17.90 0.34
CA GLU A 17 0.80 17.75 -0.99
C GLU A 17 1.78 16.58 -1.05
N LYS A 18 2.62 16.40 -0.02
CA LYS A 18 3.52 15.24 0.11
C LYS A 18 2.75 13.92 0.02
N TRP A 19 1.75 13.75 0.87
CA TRP A 19 0.89 12.58 0.85
C TRP A 19 0.31 12.37 -0.55
N LYS A 20 -0.29 13.41 -1.14
CA LYS A 20 -0.98 13.27 -2.42
C LYS A 20 -0.03 12.91 -3.56
N ILE A 21 1.15 13.54 -3.61
CA ILE A 21 2.18 13.23 -4.60
C ILE A 21 2.62 11.77 -4.44
N LEU A 22 3.02 11.35 -3.24
CA LEU A 22 3.52 10.00 -3.03
C LEU A 22 2.44 8.93 -3.30
N HIS A 23 1.21 9.17 -2.85
CA HIS A 23 0.06 8.28 -3.04
C HIS A 23 -0.25 8.07 -4.53
N GLU A 24 -0.37 9.16 -5.29
CA GLU A 24 -0.72 9.12 -6.70
C GLU A 24 0.42 8.58 -7.58
N PHE A 25 1.67 8.81 -7.19
CA PHE A 25 2.81 8.16 -7.84
C PHE A 25 2.88 6.67 -7.50
N GLY A 26 2.46 6.25 -6.31
CA GLY A 26 2.29 4.83 -6.00
C GLY A 26 1.26 4.15 -6.91
N HIS A 27 0.12 4.79 -7.19
CA HIS A 27 -0.82 4.29 -8.21
C HIS A 27 -0.21 4.23 -9.60
N THR A 28 0.63 5.20 -9.96
CA THR A 28 1.35 5.18 -11.25
C THR A 28 2.32 4.00 -11.34
N LEU A 29 2.88 3.56 -10.20
CA LEU A 29 3.69 2.35 -10.06
C LEU A 29 2.84 1.07 -9.89
N GLY A 30 1.51 1.17 -9.97
CA GLY A 30 0.61 0.02 -9.93
C GLY A 30 0.18 -0.45 -8.54
N PHE A 31 0.46 0.30 -7.48
CA PHE A 31 -0.06 0.00 -6.14
C PHE A 31 -1.53 0.39 -6.01
N LEU A 32 -2.33 -0.47 -5.38
CA LEU A 32 -3.76 -0.27 -5.15
C LEU A 32 -4.02 0.11 -3.69
N HIS A 33 -5.16 0.75 -3.42
CA HIS A 33 -5.54 1.20 -2.08
C HIS A 33 -5.40 0.12 -1.00
N GLU A 34 -4.67 0.46 0.06
CA GLU A 34 -4.43 -0.43 1.19
C GLU A 34 -5.74 -0.74 1.94
N HIS A 35 -6.63 0.25 2.06
CA HIS A 35 -7.97 0.07 2.66
C HIS A 35 -8.90 -0.83 1.85
N GLN A 36 -8.51 -1.23 0.63
CA GLN A 36 -9.26 -2.20 -0.18
C GLN A 36 -8.57 -3.57 -0.24
N SER A 37 -7.42 -3.73 0.45
CA SER A 37 -6.71 -5.00 0.57
C SER A 37 -7.58 -6.05 1.30
N PRO A 38 -7.60 -7.32 0.85
CA PRO A 38 -8.24 -8.41 1.59
C PRO A 38 -7.64 -8.61 2.99
N ALA A 39 -6.35 -8.32 3.18
CA ALA A 39 -5.67 -8.40 4.47
C ALA A 39 -6.30 -7.48 5.54
N ARG A 40 -7.03 -6.45 5.12
CA ARG A 40 -7.72 -5.52 6.02
C ARG A 40 -8.81 -6.18 6.86
N ILE A 41 -9.47 -7.23 6.37
CA ILE A 41 -10.70 -7.81 6.99
C ILE A 41 -10.50 -8.16 8.45
N THR A 42 -9.29 -8.56 8.84
CA THR A 42 -8.98 -8.96 10.22
C THR A 42 -8.63 -7.79 11.14
N GLU A 43 -8.38 -6.60 10.59
CA GLU A 43 -7.80 -5.46 11.32
C GLU A 43 -8.66 -4.19 11.29
N LEU A 44 -9.51 -4.00 10.26
CA LEU A 44 -10.29 -2.77 10.09
C LEU A 44 -11.63 -3.02 9.38
N THR A 45 -12.71 -2.92 10.16
CA THR A 45 -14.09 -3.11 9.71
C THR A 45 -14.81 -1.77 9.61
N PHE A 46 -15.30 -1.41 8.42
CA PHE A 46 -16.04 -0.15 8.24
C PHE A 46 -17.42 -0.20 8.91
N ASP A 47 -17.75 0.86 9.63
CA ASP A 47 -19.09 1.14 10.16
C ASP A 47 -19.93 1.83 9.07
N ASP A 48 -21.25 1.61 9.07
CA ASP A 48 -22.18 2.25 8.12
C ASP A 48 -22.11 3.79 8.14
N TYR A 49 -21.61 4.40 9.23
CA TYR A 49 -21.34 5.83 9.30
C TYR A 49 -20.38 6.32 8.20
N VAL A 50 -19.50 5.46 7.68
CA VAL A 50 -18.56 5.80 6.59
C VAL A 50 -19.27 6.41 5.39
N TYR A 51 -20.46 5.93 5.03
CA TYR A 51 -21.23 6.44 3.91
C TYR A 51 -21.72 7.87 4.16
N LYS A 52 -22.20 8.15 5.38
CA LYS A 52 -22.61 9.51 5.78
C LYS A 52 -21.43 10.47 5.82
N TYR A 53 -20.27 9.99 6.26
CA TYR A 53 -19.06 10.78 6.33
C TYR A 53 -18.57 11.22 4.95
N TYR A 54 -18.52 10.31 3.96
CA TYR A 54 -18.07 10.64 2.61
C TYR A 54 -19.12 11.40 1.78
N ASP A 55 -20.41 11.19 2.04
CA ASP A 55 -21.48 12.05 1.52
C ASP A 55 -21.28 13.50 1.98
N TYR A 56 -21.08 13.73 3.29
CA TYR A 56 -20.83 15.07 3.82
C TYR A 56 -19.49 15.68 3.36
N LYS A 57 -18.41 14.90 3.35
CA LYS A 57 -17.04 15.41 3.10
C LYS A 57 -16.75 15.64 1.63
N ALA A 58 -17.29 14.80 0.75
CA ALA A 58 -16.90 14.75 -0.66
C ALA A 58 -18.10 14.73 -1.62
N GLU A 59 -19.34 14.82 -1.10
CA GLU A 59 -20.58 14.73 -1.89
C GLU A 59 -20.65 13.41 -2.66
N TRP A 60 -20.08 12.34 -2.09
CA TRP A 60 -20.07 11.03 -2.71
C TRP A 60 -21.34 10.27 -2.35
N PRO A 61 -22.14 9.83 -3.35
CA PRO A 61 -23.25 8.94 -3.09
C PRO A 61 -22.73 7.61 -2.55
N ARG A 62 -23.63 6.83 -1.94
CA ARG A 62 -23.30 5.57 -1.26
C ARG A 62 -22.49 4.64 -2.17
N GLU A 63 -22.90 4.51 -3.43
CA GLU A 63 -22.31 3.59 -4.40
C GLU A 63 -20.86 3.95 -4.73
N VAL A 64 -20.53 5.25 -4.76
CA VAL A 64 -19.15 5.73 -4.97
C VAL A 64 -18.31 5.47 -3.73
N THR A 65 -18.84 5.76 -2.54
CA THR A 65 -18.13 5.42 -1.29
C THR A 65 -17.90 3.91 -1.18
N GLU A 66 -18.85 3.10 -1.64
CA GLU A 66 -18.71 1.66 -1.69
C GLU A 66 -17.59 1.24 -2.64
N SER A 67 -17.56 1.73 -3.88
CA SER A 67 -16.53 1.36 -4.86
C SER A 67 -15.13 1.87 -4.50
N GLU A 68 -15.02 3.09 -3.98
CA GLU A 68 -13.73 3.77 -3.76
C GLU A 68 -13.15 3.53 -2.35
N VAL A 69 -13.98 3.17 -1.37
CA VAL A 69 -13.57 3.11 0.04
C VAL A 69 -13.86 1.75 0.67
N THR A 70 -15.10 1.27 0.66
CA THR A 70 -15.43 0.12 1.53
C THR A 70 -15.24 -1.23 0.85
N ASN A 71 -15.33 -1.29 -0.48
CA ASN A 71 -15.16 -2.53 -1.23
C ASN A 71 -13.75 -3.08 -1.13
N ILE A 72 -13.70 -4.41 -0.99
CA ILE A 72 -12.47 -5.19 -1.00
C ILE A 72 -12.19 -5.61 -2.43
N ILE A 73 -10.94 -5.45 -2.86
CA ILE A 73 -10.52 -5.92 -4.17
C ILE A 73 -10.58 -7.45 -4.18
N ASN A 74 -11.33 -8.00 -5.13
CA ASN A 74 -11.52 -9.44 -5.24
C ASN A 74 -10.17 -10.18 -5.37
N GLU A 75 -9.92 -11.16 -4.48
CA GLU A 75 -8.72 -12.01 -4.46
C GLU A 75 -8.47 -12.78 -5.76
N GLU A 76 -9.49 -13.05 -6.57
CA GLU A 76 -9.32 -13.63 -7.91
C GLU A 76 -8.69 -12.63 -8.90
N LYS A 77 -8.81 -11.33 -8.63
CA LYS A 77 -8.26 -10.24 -9.45
C LYS A 77 -6.92 -9.72 -8.95
N ILE A 78 -6.51 -10.06 -7.72
CA ILE A 78 -5.21 -9.69 -7.15
C ILE A 78 -4.47 -10.92 -6.64
N SER A 79 -3.28 -11.16 -7.19
CA SER A 79 -2.46 -12.32 -6.84
C SER A 79 -1.39 -12.02 -5.78
N ASN A 80 -1.29 -10.77 -5.32
CA ASN A 80 -0.18 -10.30 -4.51
C ASN A 80 -0.64 -9.15 -3.60
N TYR A 81 -0.68 -9.36 -2.28
CA TYR A 81 -0.90 -8.33 -1.27
C TYR A 81 -0.09 -8.64 0.00
N THR A 82 0.32 -7.61 0.74
CA THR A 82 1.05 -7.78 2.00
C THR A 82 0.08 -7.92 3.17
N ASP A 83 0.61 -8.10 4.38
CA ASP A 83 -0.20 -7.88 5.57
C ASP A 83 -0.69 -6.43 5.61
N PHE A 84 -1.80 -6.18 6.32
CA PHE A 84 -2.43 -4.87 6.33
C PHE A 84 -1.52 -3.80 6.98
N ASP A 85 -1.32 -2.69 6.27
CA ASP A 85 -0.46 -1.59 6.72
C ASP A 85 -1.22 -0.27 6.96
N PRO A 86 -1.62 0.07 8.19
CA PRO A 86 -2.27 1.37 8.46
C PRO A 86 -1.33 2.57 8.21
N LYS A 87 -0.02 2.36 8.09
CA LYS A 87 0.98 3.42 7.81
C LYS A 87 1.32 3.54 6.33
N SER A 88 0.77 2.69 5.45
CA SER A 88 1.05 2.77 4.02
C SER A 88 0.68 4.15 3.47
N ILE A 89 1.49 4.66 2.55
CA ILE A 89 1.20 5.88 1.82
C ILE A 89 -0.03 5.75 0.92
N ILE A 90 -0.39 4.52 0.55
CA ILE A 90 -1.52 4.16 -0.32
C ILE A 90 -2.82 3.96 0.50
N MET A 91 -2.73 4.12 1.82
CA MET A 91 -3.87 4.16 2.72
C MET A 91 -4.61 5.50 2.65
N TYR A 92 -5.93 5.47 2.58
CA TYR A 92 -6.73 6.68 2.82
C TYR A 92 -6.75 7.06 4.31
N PRO A 93 -6.79 8.35 4.64
CA PRO A 93 -7.08 8.78 6.00
C PRO A 93 -8.50 8.35 6.41
N ILE A 94 -8.62 7.64 7.53
CA ILE A 94 -9.90 7.12 8.05
C ILE A 94 -10.07 7.61 9.48
N VAL A 95 -11.20 8.27 9.74
CA VAL A 95 -11.53 8.72 11.09
C VAL A 95 -12.12 7.59 11.93
N ALA A 96 -11.86 7.57 13.24
CA ALA A 96 -12.32 6.54 14.17
C ALA A 96 -13.85 6.31 14.19
N SER A 97 -14.64 7.30 13.81
CA SER A 97 -16.10 7.14 13.71
C SER A 97 -16.55 6.27 12.54
N CYS A 98 -15.69 6.06 11.53
CA CYS A 98 -16.01 5.30 10.32
C CYS A 98 -15.70 3.80 10.43
N ASN A 99 -15.12 3.33 11.53
CA ASN A 99 -14.80 1.91 11.73
C ASN A 99 -15.21 1.41 13.12
N LEU A 100 -15.40 0.10 13.23
CA LEU A 100 -15.87 -0.56 14.45
C LEU A 100 -14.78 -0.61 15.53
N GLU A 101 -13.52 -0.69 15.12
CA GLU A 101 -12.34 -0.76 15.99
C GLU A 101 -11.99 0.60 16.63
N ARG A 102 -12.65 1.68 16.20
CA ARG A 102 -12.41 3.07 16.66
C ARG A 102 -10.98 3.54 16.45
N ILE A 103 -10.35 3.08 15.38
CA ILE A 103 -8.97 3.43 15.01
C ILE A 103 -9.00 4.71 14.16
N ASP A 104 -8.19 5.69 14.55
CA ASP A 104 -7.91 6.86 13.72
C ASP A 104 -6.65 6.58 12.90
N ILE A 105 -6.80 6.65 11.57
CA ILE A 105 -5.72 6.46 10.61
C ILE A 105 -5.43 7.82 9.99
N PRO A 106 -4.34 8.49 10.39
CA PRO A 106 -4.04 9.83 9.93
C PRO A 106 -3.59 9.81 8.47
N LYS A 107 -3.37 11.00 7.93
CA LYS A 107 -2.70 11.13 6.64
C LYS A 107 -1.22 10.78 6.78
N ASN A 108 -0.81 9.67 6.17
CA ASN A 108 0.60 9.27 6.11
C ASN A 108 1.35 10.17 5.12
N VAL A 109 2.52 10.70 5.50
CA VAL A 109 3.28 11.65 4.67
C VAL A 109 4.65 11.12 4.26
N GLU A 110 4.92 9.87 4.61
CA GLU A 110 6.13 9.13 4.30
C GLU A 110 5.75 7.72 3.83
N LEU A 111 6.63 7.10 3.05
CA LEU A 111 6.51 5.68 2.69
C LEU A 111 6.72 4.83 3.95
N SER A 112 5.84 3.87 4.19
CA SER A 112 6.09 2.86 5.21
C SER A 112 7.25 1.95 4.79
N ASP A 113 7.77 1.16 5.73
CA ASP A 113 8.80 0.18 5.39
C ASP A 113 8.24 -0.94 4.50
N MET A 114 6.95 -1.27 4.64
CA MET A 114 6.27 -2.23 3.77
C MET A 114 6.09 -1.68 2.35
N ASP A 115 5.74 -0.39 2.19
CA ASP A 115 5.69 0.28 0.88
C ASP A 115 7.05 0.19 0.17
N LYS A 116 8.13 0.54 0.88
CA LYS A 116 9.51 0.52 0.35
C LYS A 116 9.95 -0.89 0.00
N ALA A 117 9.67 -1.87 0.87
CA ALA A 117 10.01 -3.27 0.63
C ALA A 117 9.27 -3.83 -0.60
N LEU A 118 7.97 -3.54 -0.70
CA LEU A 118 7.15 -3.99 -1.82
C LEU A 118 7.64 -3.37 -3.14
N ALA A 119 7.92 -2.07 -3.14
CA ALA A 119 8.51 -1.37 -4.29
C ALA A 119 9.87 -1.96 -4.68
N MET A 120 10.71 -2.31 -3.72
CA MET A 120 12.02 -2.92 -3.99
C MET A 120 11.90 -4.30 -4.63
N LEU A 121 10.90 -5.13 -4.28
CA LEU A 121 10.72 -6.44 -4.91
C LEU A 121 10.00 -6.39 -6.27
N HIS A 122 9.18 -5.36 -6.50
CA HIS A 122 8.54 -5.12 -7.81
C HIS A 122 9.48 -4.45 -8.81
N TYR A 123 10.34 -3.56 -8.32
CA TYR A 123 11.29 -2.77 -9.12
C TYR A 123 12.72 -2.88 -8.55
N PRO A 124 13.33 -4.08 -8.56
CA PRO A 124 14.57 -4.32 -7.85
C PRO A 124 15.75 -3.54 -8.42
N ARG A 125 16.50 -2.93 -7.49
CA ARG A 125 17.82 -2.35 -7.74
C ARG A 125 18.88 -3.22 -7.07
N PHE A 126 19.92 -3.60 -7.80
CA PHE A 126 21.02 -4.39 -7.25
C PHE A 126 22.07 -3.55 -6.52
N VAL A 127 22.06 -2.24 -6.77
CA VAL A 127 22.86 -1.25 -6.06
C VAL A 127 21.89 -0.31 -5.36
N PRO A 128 21.88 -0.26 -4.02
CA PRO A 128 21.07 0.69 -3.27
C PRO A 128 21.41 2.14 -3.63
N HIS A 129 20.45 3.04 -3.42
CA HIS A 129 20.72 4.47 -3.57
C HIS A 129 21.59 4.96 -2.41
N GLU A 130 22.48 5.93 -2.64
CA GLU A 130 23.41 6.42 -1.61
C GLU A 130 22.68 6.95 -0.37
N GLU A 131 21.57 7.66 -0.58
CA GLU A 131 20.73 8.22 0.50
C GLU A 131 19.78 7.20 1.18
N ALA A 132 19.71 5.97 0.66
CA ALA A 132 18.83 4.91 1.17
C ALA A 132 19.55 3.55 1.09
N SER A 133 20.79 3.54 1.58
CA SER A 133 21.72 2.40 1.44
C SER A 133 21.25 1.13 2.14
N GLU A 134 20.39 1.26 3.15
CA GLU A 134 19.77 0.19 3.92
C GLU A 134 18.74 -0.61 3.10
N TRP A 135 18.15 0.00 2.08
CA TRP A 135 17.14 -0.62 1.22
C TRP A 135 17.77 -1.55 0.18
N THR A 136 18.24 -2.68 0.67
CA THR A 136 18.71 -3.83 -0.12
C THR A 136 17.56 -4.81 -0.41
N ILE A 137 17.75 -5.71 -1.38
CA ILE A 137 16.81 -6.83 -1.60
C ILE A 137 16.68 -7.67 -0.34
N GLU A 138 17.78 -7.94 0.36
CA GLU A 138 17.78 -8.72 1.59
C GLU A 138 16.94 -8.08 2.69
N HIS A 139 17.14 -6.78 2.92
CA HIS A 139 16.37 -6.03 3.90
C HIS A 139 14.87 -6.00 3.56
N ALA A 140 14.52 -5.81 2.28
CA ALA A 140 13.13 -5.86 1.85
C ALA A 140 12.48 -7.24 2.10
N LEU A 141 13.23 -8.33 1.91
CA LEU A 141 12.76 -9.68 2.23
C LEU A 141 12.54 -9.85 3.73
N ASP A 142 13.38 -9.26 4.59
CA ASP A 142 13.20 -9.28 6.05
C ASP A 142 11.94 -8.54 6.49
N VAL A 143 11.72 -7.33 5.97
CA VAL A 143 10.55 -6.52 6.27
C VAL A 143 9.25 -7.26 5.89
N LEU A 144 9.25 -7.96 4.76
CA LEU A 144 8.10 -8.73 4.27
C LEU A 144 8.03 -10.17 4.81
N GLY A 145 8.96 -10.55 5.71
CA GLY A 145 8.99 -11.88 6.31
C GLY A 145 9.25 -13.03 5.32
N VAL A 146 9.89 -12.76 4.17
CA VAL A 146 10.20 -13.78 3.15
C VAL A 146 11.34 -14.66 3.63
N HIS A 147 11.11 -15.97 3.69
CA HIS A 147 12.03 -16.95 4.25
C HIS A 147 12.12 -18.24 3.41
N GLY A 148 13.04 -19.12 3.81
CA GLY A 148 13.27 -20.42 3.19
C GLY A 148 13.82 -20.35 1.77
N ASN A 149 13.61 -21.41 0.99
CA ASN A 149 14.20 -21.57 -0.34
C ASN A 149 13.84 -20.43 -1.32
N THR A 150 12.67 -19.79 -1.19
CA THR A 150 12.33 -18.62 -2.03
C THR A 150 13.28 -17.47 -1.74
N ARG A 151 13.58 -17.19 -0.47
CA ARG A 151 14.50 -16.12 -0.07
C ARG A 151 15.88 -16.33 -0.72
N ASP A 152 16.44 -17.54 -0.57
CA ASP A 152 17.76 -17.87 -1.11
C ASP A 152 17.81 -17.69 -2.63
N ARG A 153 16.76 -18.13 -3.33
CA ARG A 153 16.64 -17.98 -4.78
C ARG A 153 16.53 -16.53 -5.21
N ILE A 154 15.78 -15.70 -4.49
CA ILE A 154 15.67 -14.27 -4.77
C ILE A 154 17.05 -13.60 -4.60
N LEU A 155 17.77 -13.89 -3.52
CA LEU A 155 19.08 -13.30 -3.23
C LEU A 155 20.16 -13.69 -4.26
N GLN A 156 20.05 -14.88 -4.84
CA GLN A 156 20.95 -15.35 -5.91
C GLN A 156 20.56 -14.81 -7.29
N SER A 157 19.31 -14.40 -7.49
CA SER A 157 18.85 -13.92 -8.78
C SER A 157 19.46 -12.57 -9.13
N ARG A 158 19.84 -12.44 -10.40
CA ARG A 158 20.28 -11.18 -11.03
C ARG A 158 19.26 -10.67 -12.04
N CYS A 159 18.06 -11.26 -12.09
CA CYS A 159 17.01 -10.93 -13.04
C CYS A 159 15.80 -10.31 -12.31
N PRO A 160 15.48 -9.02 -12.54
CA PRO A 160 14.33 -8.37 -11.93
C PRO A 160 13.00 -9.12 -12.10
N LYS A 161 12.77 -9.65 -13.31
CA LYS A 161 11.55 -10.40 -13.62
C LYS A 161 11.46 -11.70 -12.83
N GLU A 162 12.60 -12.36 -12.58
CA GLU A 162 12.64 -13.58 -11.79
C GLU A 162 12.37 -13.28 -10.31
N ILE A 163 12.98 -12.23 -9.75
CA ILE A 163 12.72 -11.77 -8.38
C ILE A 163 11.23 -11.51 -8.17
N TYR A 164 10.62 -10.70 -9.04
CA TYR A 164 9.18 -10.42 -9.00
C TYR A 164 8.33 -11.69 -9.05
N SER A 165 8.67 -12.61 -9.96
CA SER A 165 7.92 -13.86 -10.15
C SER A 165 8.04 -14.79 -8.93
N LEU A 166 9.24 -14.91 -8.35
CA LEU A 166 9.50 -15.72 -7.16
C LEU A 166 8.76 -15.17 -5.94
N PHE A 167 8.84 -13.85 -5.72
CA PHE A 167 8.13 -13.18 -4.64
C PHE A 167 6.62 -13.36 -4.78
N THR A 168 6.06 -13.07 -5.97
CA THR A 168 4.62 -13.20 -6.22
C THR A 168 4.13 -14.63 -5.96
N LEU A 169 4.87 -15.64 -6.41
CA LEU A 169 4.50 -17.04 -6.21
C LEU A 169 4.57 -17.45 -4.73
N TRP A 170 5.59 -17.00 -4.00
CA TRP A 170 5.70 -17.26 -2.57
C TRP A 170 4.57 -16.58 -1.80
N ASN A 171 4.27 -15.31 -2.12
CA ASN A 171 3.25 -14.56 -1.40
C ASN A 171 1.85 -15.14 -1.65
N LYS A 172 1.56 -15.56 -2.89
CA LYS A 172 0.31 -16.26 -3.20
C LYS A 172 0.14 -17.54 -2.37
N LYS A 173 1.21 -18.33 -2.22
CA LYS A 173 1.18 -19.55 -1.39
C LYS A 173 0.96 -19.23 0.09
N ARG A 174 1.68 -18.23 0.61
CA ARG A 174 1.51 -17.71 1.98
C ARG A 174 0.06 -17.33 2.26
N ILE A 175 -0.56 -16.54 1.38
CA ILE A 175 -1.96 -16.11 1.49
C ILE A 175 -2.92 -17.32 1.46
N GLN A 176 -2.65 -18.31 0.62
CA GLN A 176 -3.47 -19.53 0.50
C GLN A 176 -3.21 -20.55 1.62
N GLY A 177 -2.26 -20.30 2.53
CA GLY A 177 -1.87 -21.24 3.57
C GLY A 177 -1.16 -22.51 3.05
N LEU A 178 -0.49 -22.41 1.90
CA LEU A 178 0.23 -23.50 1.21
C LEU A 178 1.75 -23.38 1.36
#